data_AF-A0AAV0HW96-F1
#
_entry.id   AF-A0AAV0HW96-F1
#
_cell.length_a   1.000
_cell.length_b   1.000
_cell.length_c   1.000
_cell.angle_alpha   90.00
_cell.angle_beta   90.00
_cell.angle_gamma   90.00
#
_symmetry.space_group_name_H-M   'P 1'
#
loop_
_entity.id
_entity.type
_entity.pdbx_description
1 polymer ?
#
loop_
_entity_poly.entity_id
_entity_poly.type
_entity_poly.pdbx_seq_one_letter_code
_entity_poly.pdbx_strand_id
1 'polypeptide(L)'
;MDANCFLSSSNPLTKTAALEFPCSRRCSNGSPFQPKRVRLSSSITCCQPAGSSDDLQQHSQSFLQADWRWFRAKLVANEQAFMTASTGQSLLAADPDETPRAKQPLELVKVGDRWAHAIHEPEKGCLLIATEKLDGVHIFERTVVLLLSTGPAGPLGIILNRPSLMSIKEMRNAAMMPPEAFSGRPLFFGGPLEEGLFLVRPRGGYDKDRLARSGVFEEVMKGLYYGTKETAGCAAEMVKRNMVGVGDFRFFDGYCGWETEQLRDEINAGYWTLAACSASVIGLDKEARFGLWEDVSWLVGPKAVS
;
A
#
# COMPACT_ATOMS: atom_id res chain seq x y z
N MET A 1 -36.01 14.03 -41.29
CA MET A 1 -34.89 13.42 -42.04
C MET A 1 -34.06 12.69 -41.01
N ASP A 2 -34.40 11.41 -40.92
CA ASP A 2 -33.84 10.42 -40.02
C ASP A 2 -32.34 10.21 -40.23
N ALA A 3 -31.63 9.90 -39.14
CA ALA A 3 -30.95 8.61 -39.00
C ALA A 3 -30.45 8.42 -37.56
N ASN A 4 -31.05 7.43 -36.91
CA ASN A 4 -30.63 6.70 -35.72
C ASN A 4 -29.12 6.43 -35.62
N CYS A 5 -28.61 6.29 -34.39
CA CYS A 5 -28.23 4.96 -33.91
C CYS A 5 -27.93 4.93 -32.39
N PHE A 6 -28.76 4.17 -31.69
CA PHE A 6 -28.47 3.50 -30.43
C PHE A 6 -27.12 2.78 -30.48
N LEU A 7 -26.39 2.80 -29.37
CA LEU A 7 -26.00 1.57 -28.69
C LEU A 7 -25.76 1.87 -27.21
N SER A 8 -26.60 1.23 -26.41
CA SER A 8 -26.38 0.99 -25.00
C SER A 8 -25.18 0.06 -24.84
N SER A 9 -24.16 0.48 -24.11
CA SER A 9 -23.24 -0.41 -23.41
C SER A 9 -22.94 0.18 -22.05
N SER A 10 -23.93 0.13 -21.16
CA SER A 10 -23.72 0.34 -19.74
C SER A 10 -22.88 -0.82 -19.20
N ASN A 11 -21.56 -0.74 -19.36
CA ASN A 11 -20.64 -1.55 -18.59
C ASN A 11 -20.72 -1.06 -17.14
N PRO A 12 -21.08 -1.91 -16.15
CA PRO A 12 -21.10 -1.51 -14.74
C PRO A 12 -19.70 -1.15 -14.19
N LEU A 13 -18.64 -1.45 -14.96
CA LEU A 13 -17.22 -1.35 -14.61
C LEU A 13 -16.66 0.09 -14.42
N THR A 14 -17.42 1.12 -14.79
CA THR A 14 -16.97 2.52 -14.71
C THR A 14 -17.67 3.33 -13.62
N LYS A 15 -18.53 2.72 -12.80
CA LYS A 15 -19.14 3.44 -11.69
C LYS A 15 -18.14 3.55 -10.55
N THR A 16 -17.52 4.71 -10.43
CA THR A 16 -16.75 5.06 -9.24
C THR A 16 -17.70 5.76 -8.27
N ALA A 17 -17.80 5.28 -7.03
CA ALA A 17 -18.66 5.87 -6.01
C ALA A 17 -17.93 7.00 -5.27
N ALA A 18 -18.53 8.18 -5.22
CA ALA A 18 -17.99 9.30 -4.45
C ALA A 18 -18.06 8.99 -2.95
N LEU A 19 -16.92 9.02 -2.27
CA LEU A 19 -16.79 8.79 -0.83
C LEU A 19 -16.31 10.07 -0.13
N GLU A 20 -16.85 10.35 1.04
CA GLU A 20 -16.39 11.47 1.87
C GLU A 20 -15.21 11.06 2.75
N PHE A 21 -14.17 11.89 2.81
CA PHE A 21 -13.04 11.68 3.73
C PHE A 21 -13.44 12.11 5.15
N PRO A 22 -13.16 11.29 6.19
CA PRO A 22 -13.36 11.72 7.57
C PRO A 22 -12.45 12.90 7.90
N CYS A 23 -13.06 14.02 8.31
CA CYS A 23 -12.35 15.24 8.68
C CYS A 23 -11.55 15.02 9.98
N SER A 24 -10.22 14.92 9.87
CA SER A 24 -9.36 14.78 11.05
C SER A 24 -9.11 16.14 11.72
N ARG A 25 -8.96 16.11 13.05
CA ARG A 25 -9.04 17.27 13.95
C ARG A 25 -8.09 18.41 13.57
N ARG A 26 -8.60 19.65 13.58
CA ARG A 26 -7.82 20.89 13.42
C ARG A 26 -6.62 20.90 14.37
N CYS A 27 -5.44 21.24 13.86
CA CYS A 27 -4.29 21.60 14.69
C CYS A 27 -4.59 22.92 15.43
N SER A 28 -5.10 22.82 16.66
CA SER A 28 -5.19 23.96 17.58
C SER A 28 -4.02 23.92 18.58
N ASN A 29 -3.22 24.98 18.60
CA ASN A 29 -2.26 25.25 19.67
C ASN A 29 -3.01 25.58 20.98
N GLY A 30 -2.60 24.98 22.11
CA GLY A 30 -2.79 25.59 23.43
C GLY A 30 -3.31 24.71 24.58
N SER A 31 -2.36 24.26 25.42
CA SER A 31 -2.45 23.97 26.87
C SER A 31 -3.01 22.61 27.38
N PRO A 32 -2.51 22.12 28.54
CA PRO A 32 -2.63 20.72 28.94
C PRO A 32 -3.85 20.49 29.84
N PHE A 33 -4.78 19.66 29.38
CA PHE A 33 -5.83 19.09 30.22
C PHE A 33 -5.47 17.66 30.65
N GLN A 34 -5.29 17.47 31.95
CA GLN A 34 -5.15 16.15 32.56
C GLN A 34 -6.50 15.41 32.58
N PRO A 35 -6.56 14.12 32.22
CA PRO A 35 -7.71 13.29 32.55
C PRO A 35 -7.44 12.44 33.80
N LYS A 36 -8.37 12.53 34.76
CA LYS A 36 -8.44 11.69 35.95
C LYS A 36 -8.68 10.22 35.55
N ARG A 37 -7.89 9.32 36.14
CA ARG A 37 -8.05 7.86 36.07
C ARG A 37 -9.39 7.44 36.69
N VAL A 38 -10.17 6.66 35.94
CA VAL A 38 -11.17 5.75 36.51
C VAL A 38 -10.75 4.33 36.12
N ARG A 39 -10.40 3.53 37.12
CA ARG A 39 -10.08 2.10 37.00
C ARG A 39 -11.40 1.33 36.93
N LEU A 40 -11.56 0.49 35.92
CA LEU A 40 -12.45 -0.67 35.99
C LEU A 40 -11.60 -1.91 35.73
N SER A 41 -11.67 -2.80 36.71
CA SER A 41 -10.88 -4.01 36.89
C SER A 41 -11.65 -5.19 36.29
N SER A 42 -11.03 -5.93 35.39
CA SER A 42 -11.45 -7.30 35.07
C SER A 42 -10.20 -8.16 34.95
N SER A 43 -9.92 -8.87 36.03
CA SER A 43 -8.81 -9.79 36.18
C SER A 43 -9.10 -11.08 35.42
N ILE A 44 -8.20 -11.50 34.53
CA ILE A 44 -8.06 -12.92 34.17
C ILE A 44 -6.61 -13.29 34.45
N THR A 45 -6.44 -14.05 35.53
CA THR A 45 -5.19 -14.58 36.03
C THR A 45 -4.79 -15.79 35.19
N CYS A 46 -3.58 -15.77 34.62
CA CYS A 46 -2.88 -16.98 34.22
C CYS A 46 -1.47 -16.96 34.82
N CYS A 47 -1.10 -18.09 35.42
CA CYS A 47 -0.02 -18.26 36.38
C CYS A 47 1.37 -18.00 35.78
N GLN A 48 2.20 -17.23 36.50
CA GLN A 48 3.65 -17.19 36.28
C GLN A 48 4.35 -18.24 37.16
N PRO A 49 5.41 -18.91 36.68
CA PRO A 49 6.53 -19.28 37.53
C PRO A 49 7.53 -18.11 37.55
N ALA A 50 7.80 -17.59 38.75
CA ALA A 50 8.90 -16.68 39.00
C ALA A 50 10.24 -17.43 38.83
N GLY A 51 11.12 -16.89 37.99
CA GLY A 51 12.48 -17.40 37.79
C GLY A 51 13.28 -16.41 36.95
N SER A 52 14.25 -15.78 37.60
CA SER A 52 15.12 -14.70 37.10
C SER A 52 15.91 -15.05 35.84
N SER A 53 15.79 -14.21 34.79
CA SER A 53 16.85 -13.87 33.82
C SER A 53 16.29 -12.84 32.83
N ASP A 54 16.33 -11.58 33.24
CA ASP A 54 16.17 -10.41 32.36
C ASP A 54 17.35 -10.40 31.37
N ASP A 55 17.09 -10.67 30.09
CA ASP A 55 17.81 -10.12 28.91
C ASP A 55 17.42 -10.84 27.60
N LEU A 56 16.75 -12.00 27.64
CA LEU A 56 16.39 -12.75 26.43
C LEU A 56 14.92 -12.61 25.98
N GLN A 57 14.06 -11.92 26.74
CA GLN A 57 12.64 -11.74 26.40
C GLN A 57 12.30 -10.44 25.67
N GLN A 58 13.18 -9.42 25.67
CA GLN A 58 12.96 -8.23 24.84
C GLN A 58 13.13 -8.52 23.34
N HIS A 59 14.04 -9.43 22.99
CA HIS A 59 14.26 -9.79 21.59
C HIS A 59 13.11 -10.64 21.01
N SER A 60 12.46 -11.49 21.81
CA SER A 60 11.36 -12.34 21.36
C SER A 60 10.02 -11.60 21.25
N GLN A 61 9.78 -10.58 22.08
CA GLN A 61 8.58 -9.73 21.94
C GLN A 61 8.67 -8.75 20.76
N SER A 62 9.87 -8.33 20.35
CA SER A 62 10.07 -7.51 19.14
C SER A 62 9.72 -8.25 17.84
N PHE A 63 9.81 -9.58 17.85
CA PHE A 63 9.54 -10.44 16.71
C PHE A 63 8.04 -10.70 16.48
N LEU A 64 7.20 -10.48 17.50
CA LEU A 64 5.75 -10.67 17.44
C LEU A 64 4.99 -9.45 16.92
N GLN A 65 5.66 -8.30 16.77
CA GLN A 65 5.17 -7.16 16.00
C GLN A 65 5.61 -7.25 14.53
N ALA A 66 5.77 -8.47 14.03
CA ALA A 66 6.10 -8.75 12.65
C ALA A 66 4.91 -8.42 11.75
N ASP A 67 5.13 -7.54 10.79
CA ASP A 67 4.22 -7.32 9.67
C ASP A 67 3.97 -8.67 9.00
N TRP A 68 2.76 -9.21 9.14
CA TRP A 68 2.41 -10.54 8.61
C TRP A 68 2.65 -10.61 7.11
N ARG A 69 2.56 -9.49 6.38
CA ARG A 69 2.84 -9.42 4.95
C ARG A 69 4.30 -9.72 4.67
N TRP A 70 5.21 -9.15 5.47
CA TRP A 70 6.63 -9.47 5.38
C TRP A 70 6.90 -10.95 5.72
N PHE A 71 6.25 -11.48 6.75
CA PHE A 71 6.40 -12.89 7.13
C PHE A 71 5.91 -13.81 6.00
N ARG A 72 4.77 -13.51 5.38
CA ARG A 72 4.25 -14.26 4.24
C ARG A 72 5.14 -14.12 3.01
N ALA A 73 5.66 -12.93 2.72
CA ALA A 73 6.63 -12.73 1.64
C ALA A 73 7.85 -13.65 1.79
N LYS A 74 8.29 -13.87 3.03
CA LYS A 74 9.39 -14.78 3.35
C LYS A 74 9.07 -16.25 3.11
N LEU A 75 7.85 -16.67 3.43
CA LEU A 75 7.39 -18.03 3.10
C LEU A 75 7.27 -18.23 1.59
N VAL A 76 6.68 -17.27 0.87
CA VAL A 76 6.53 -17.33 -0.60
C VAL A 76 7.90 -17.36 -1.29
N ALA A 77 8.85 -16.53 -0.84
CA ALA A 77 10.21 -16.54 -1.39
C ALA A 77 10.92 -17.87 -1.17
N ASN A 78 10.77 -18.49 0.01
CA ASN A 78 11.31 -19.82 0.29
C ASN A 78 10.69 -20.90 -0.62
N GLU A 79 9.38 -20.85 -0.85
CA GLU A 79 8.67 -21.81 -1.70
C GLU A 79 9.13 -21.69 -3.17
N GLN A 80 9.23 -20.48 -3.71
CA GLN A 80 9.75 -20.24 -5.06
C GLN A 80 11.21 -20.70 -5.22
N ALA A 81 12.05 -20.46 -4.20
CA ALA A 81 13.43 -20.96 -4.17
C ALA A 81 13.48 -22.50 -4.14
N PHE A 82 12.58 -23.14 -3.41
CA PHE A 82 12.48 -24.60 -3.36
C PHE A 82 12.04 -25.19 -4.71
N MET A 83 11.03 -24.60 -5.35
CA MET A 83 10.53 -25.06 -6.67
C MET A 83 11.56 -24.88 -7.79
N THR A 84 12.35 -23.81 -7.75
CA THR A 84 13.44 -23.61 -8.71
C THR A 84 14.60 -24.59 -8.49
N ALA A 85 14.93 -24.91 -7.23
CA ALA A 85 15.95 -25.92 -6.90
C ALA A 85 15.53 -27.35 -7.30
N SER A 86 14.27 -27.73 -7.08
CA SER A 86 13.76 -29.05 -7.46
C SER A 86 13.63 -29.22 -8.98
N THR A 87 13.23 -28.16 -9.69
CA THR A 87 13.16 -28.17 -11.16
C THR A 87 14.56 -28.26 -11.79
N GLY A 88 15.57 -27.62 -11.18
CA GLY A 88 16.97 -27.71 -11.62
C GLY A 88 17.61 -29.08 -11.38
N GLN A 89 17.21 -29.81 -10.33
CA GLN A 89 17.68 -31.18 -10.07
C GLN A 89 17.07 -32.23 -11.00
N SER A 90 15.93 -31.95 -11.63
CA SER A 90 15.29 -32.88 -12.58
C SER A 90 16.00 -32.97 -13.94
N LEU A 91 16.81 -31.95 -14.31
CA LEU A 91 17.53 -31.91 -15.58
C LEU A 91 18.94 -32.52 -15.53
N LEU A 92 19.41 -32.95 -14.36
CA LEU A 92 20.64 -33.70 -14.20
C LEU A 92 20.28 -35.09 -13.66
N ALA A 93 20.42 -36.10 -14.52
CA ALA A 93 20.15 -37.49 -14.16
C ALA A 93 20.87 -37.85 -12.84
N ALA A 94 20.09 -38.24 -11.83
CA ALA A 94 20.62 -38.68 -10.54
C ALA A 94 21.12 -40.13 -10.64
N ASP A 95 22.40 -40.29 -10.35
CA ASP A 95 23.10 -41.55 -10.07
C ASP A 95 22.44 -42.24 -8.84
N PRO A 96 22.23 -43.58 -8.82
CA PRO A 96 21.40 -44.22 -7.79
C PRO A 96 22.07 -44.41 -6.40
N ASP A 97 23.27 -43.90 -6.16
CA ASP A 97 24.09 -44.26 -4.99
C ASP A 97 24.41 -43.10 -4.02
N GLU A 98 23.48 -42.16 -3.82
CA GLU A 98 23.60 -41.16 -2.74
C GLU A 98 22.63 -41.43 -1.57
N THR A 99 23.23 -41.68 -0.42
CA THR A 99 22.57 -41.74 0.90
C THR A 99 21.86 -40.42 1.21
N PRO A 100 20.69 -40.44 1.88
CA PRO A 100 19.92 -39.23 2.13
C PRO A 100 20.66 -38.34 3.14
N ARG A 101 21.38 -37.34 2.62
CA ARG A 101 22.03 -36.30 3.40
C ARG A 101 20.94 -35.58 4.20
N ALA A 102 21.11 -35.55 5.52
CA ALA A 102 20.23 -34.83 6.43
C ALA A 102 19.96 -33.42 5.88
N LYS A 103 18.68 -33.07 5.73
CA LYS A 103 18.22 -31.74 5.32
C LYS A 103 18.90 -30.72 6.23
N GLN A 104 19.92 -30.02 5.72
CA GLN A 104 20.49 -28.87 6.39
C GLN A 104 19.32 -27.90 6.69
N PRO A 105 19.30 -27.23 7.86
CA PRO A 105 18.27 -26.24 8.14
C PRO A 105 18.24 -25.26 6.98
N LEU A 106 17.08 -25.17 6.31
CA LEU A 106 16.87 -24.27 5.17
C LEU A 106 17.38 -22.89 5.57
N GLU A 107 18.50 -22.46 4.97
CA GLU A 107 18.98 -21.10 5.16
C GLU A 107 17.87 -20.18 4.68
N LEU A 108 17.32 -19.48 5.65
CA LEU A 108 16.10 -18.73 5.53
C LEU A 108 16.32 -17.59 4.52
N VAL A 109 15.66 -17.64 3.35
CA VAL A 109 15.87 -16.67 2.27
C VAL A 109 15.69 -15.25 2.83
N LYS A 110 16.72 -14.41 2.66
CA LYS A 110 16.65 -13.00 3.01
C LYS A 110 15.78 -12.30 1.97
N VAL A 111 14.50 -12.11 2.28
CA VAL A 111 13.63 -11.24 1.49
C VAL A 111 14.20 -9.83 1.53
N GLY A 112 14.55 -9.28 0.37
CA GLY A 112 15.02 -7.89 0.26
C GLY A 112 13.92 -6.89 0.61
N ASP A 113 14.26 -5.60 0.63
CA ASP A 113 13.31 -4.54 1.02
C ASP A 113 12.16 -4.32 0.03
N ARG A 114 12.26 -4.91 -1.18
CA ARG A 114 11.23 -4.89 -2.23
C ARG A 114 10.67 -6.29 -2.43
N TRP A 115 9.44 -6.49 -1.98
CA TRP A 115 8.67 -7.72 -2.19
C TRP A 115 7.21 -7.39 -2.49
N ALA A 116 6.56 -8.29 -3.23
CA ALA A 116 5.12 -8.36 -3.40
C ALA A 116 4.70 -9.83 -3.52
N HIS A 117 3.50 -10.18 -3.09
CA HIS A 117 2.94 -11.52 -3.28
C HIS A 117 1.41 -11.44 -3.41
N ALA A 118 0.81 -12.41 -4.09
CA ALA A 118 -0.63 -12.45 -4.28
C ALA A 118 -1.38 -12.59 -2.94
N ILE A 119 -2.56 -11.99 -2.87
CA ILE A 119 -3.56 -12.20 -1.79
C ILE A 119 -4.94 -12.40 -2.42
N HIS A 120 -5.93 -12.83 -1.65
CA HIS A 120 -7.28 -13.13 -2.17
C HIS A 120 -8.36 -12.15 -1.70
N GLU A 121 -8.13 -11.47 -0.58
CA GLU A 121 -9.06 -10.50 -0.02
C GLU A 121 -8.49 -9.08 -0.10
N PRO A 122 -9.29 -8.07 -0.47
CA PRO A 122 -8.84 -6.68 -0.50
C PRO A 122 -8.65 -6.16 0.93
N GLU A 123 -7.56 -5.43 1.13
CA GLU A 123 -7.20 -4.88 2.44
C GLU A 123 -6.43 -3.57 2.29
N LYS A 124 -6.48 -2.72 3.31
CA LYS A 124 -5.76 -1.45 3.35
C LYS A 124 -4.27 -1.64 3.06
N GLY A 125 -3.76 -1.03 2.00
CA GLY A 125 -2.35 -1.09 1.59
C GLY A 125 -1.98 -2.25 0.68
N CYS A 126 -2.93 -3.06 0.20
CA CYS A 126 -2.66 -3.93 -0.93
C CYS A 126 -2.73 -3.16 -2.26
N LEU A 127 -2.23 -3.78 -3.31
CA LEU A 127 -2.28 -3.29 -4.68
C LEU A 127 -3.39 -4.01 -5.45
N LEU A 128 -4.17 -3.26 -6.22
CA LEU A 128 -4.99 -3.77 -7.31
C LEU A 128 -4.17 -3.64 -8.60
N ILE A 129 -3.83 -4.77 -9.20
CA ILE A 129 -3.09 -4.82 -10.46
C ILE A 129 -4.10 -5.14 -11.55
N ALA A 130 -4.29 -4.20 -12.49
CA ALA A 130 -5.21 -4.40 -13.60
C ALA A 130 -4.81 -5.64 -14.40
N THR A 131 -5.78 -6.49 -14.76
CA THR A 131 -5.52 -7.59 -15.69
C THR A 131 -5.73 -7.15 -17.13
N GLU A 132 -5.35 -8.00 -18.07
CA GLU A 132 -5.57 -7.80 -19.51
C GLU A 132 -7.07 -7.62 -19.85
N LYS A 133 -8.00 -8.05 -18.98
CA LYS A 133 -9.44 -7.80 -19.15
C LYS A 133 -9.81 -6.31 -19.11
N LEU A 134 -8.95 -5.49 -18.51
CA LEU A 134 -9.13 -4.04 -18.44
C LEU A 134 -8.40 -3.31 -19.58
N ASP A 135 -7.77 -4.01 -20.52
CA ASP A 135 -7.14 -3.37 -21.68
C ASP A 135 -8.20 -2.67 -22.54
N GLY A 136 -7.92 -1.42 -22.95
CA GLY A 136 -8.88 -0.56 -23.65
C GLY A 136 -9.87 0.16 -22.74
N VAL A 137 -9.89 -0.12 -21.43
CA VAL A 137 -10.62 0.69 -20.45
C VAL A 137 -9.78 1.91 -20.10
N HIS A 138 -10.09 3.06 -20.72
CA HIS A 138 -9.32 4.31 -20.72
C HIS A 138 -8.65 4.69 -19.39
N ILE A 139 -9.33 4.53 -18.26
CA ILE A 139 -8.81 4.92 -16.93
C ILE A 139 -7.98 3.81 -16.28
N PHE A 140 -8.35 2.55 -16.48
CA PHE A 140 -7.89 1.43 -15.66
C PHE A 140 -6.96 0.45 -16.38
N GLU A 141 -6.81 0.54 -17.71
CA GLU A 141 -5.88 -0.30 -18.45
C GLU A 141 -4.46 -0.22 -17.86
N ARG A 142 -3.83 -1.37 -17.62
CA ARG A 142 -2.45 -1.48 -17.06
C ARG A 142 -2.17 -0.58 -15.85
N THR A 143 -3.18 -0.35 -15.01
CA THR A 143 -3.03 0.45 -13.79
C THR A 143 -2.59 -0.39 -12.60
N VAL A 144 -1.88 0.27 -11.68
CA VAL A 144 -1.63 -0.25 -10.34
C VAL A 144 -2.27 0.71 -9.35
N VAL A 145 -3.31 0.26 -8.66
CA VAL A 145 -4.01 1.04 -7.64
C VAL A 145 -3.51 0.63 -6.26
N LEU A 146 -3.18 1.59 -5.40
CA LEU A 146 -2.98 1.37 -3.97
C LEU A 146 -4.30 1.56 -3.22
N LEU A 147 -4.78 0.53 -2.51
CA LEU A 147 -5.92 0.68 -1.61
C LEU A 147 -5.51 1.47 -0.36
N LEU A 148 -6.11 2.64 -0.14
CA LEU A 148 -5.88 3.51 1.00
C LEU A 148 -6.82 3.20 2.18
N SER A 149 -8.02 2.68 1.90
CA SER A 149 -9.01 2.33 2.92
C SER A 149 -9.99 1.27 2.39
N THR A 150 -10.53 0.45 3.30
CA THR A 150 -11.60 -0.52 3.05
C THR A 150 -12.68 -0.36 4.12
N GLY A 151 -13.15 0.87 4.28
CA GLY A 151 -14.09 1.26 5.33
C GLY A 151 -15.55 0.92 4.98
N PRO A 152 -16.49 1.21 5.89
CA PRO A 152 -17.92 0.94 5.67
C PRO A 152 -18.54 1.77 4.54
N ALA A 153 -17.94 2.91 4.20
CA ALA A 153 -18.36 3.72 3.07
C ALA A 153 -18.01 3.08 1.71
N GLY A 154 -17.07 2.13 1.70
CA GLY A 154 -16.56 1.47 0.51
C GLY A 154 -15.04 1.53 0.43
N PRO A 155 -14.43 0.70 -0.45
CA PRO A 155 -13.02 0.78 -0.75
C PRO A 155 -12.62 2.10 -1.41
N LEU A 156 -11.44 2.61 -1.05
CA LEU A 156 -10.84 3.81 -1.61
C LEU A 156 -9.38 3.54 -1.97
N GLY A 157 -8.96 3.94 -3.15
CA GLY A 157 -7.59 3.77 -3.63
C GLY A 157 -7.14 4.86 -4.59
N ILE A 158 -5.85 4.85 -4.93
CA ILE A 158 -5.23 5.80 -5.85
C ILE A 158 -4.39 5.06 -6.89
N ILE A 159 -4.45 5.51 -8.14
CA ILE A 159 -3.63 5.00 -9.24
C ILE A 159 -2.19 5.53 -9.07
N LEU A 160 -1.22 4.61 -9.03
CA LEU A 160 0.18 4.93 -8.75
C LEU A 160 1.01 5.28 -9.99
N ASN A 161 0.63 4.75 -11.15
CA ASN A 161 1.47 4.72 -12.36
C ASN A 161 0.94 5.57 -13.53
N ARG A 162 0.17 6.62 -13.23
CA ARG A 162 -0.32 7.58 -14.24
C ARG A 162 0.25 8.97 -13.96
N PRO A 163 1.42 9.33 -14.52
CA PRO A 163 1.90 10.71 -14.42
C PRO A 163 0.92 11.64 -15.15
N SER A 164 0.61 12.78 -14.54
CA SER A 164 -0.24 13.81 -15.15
C SER A 164 0.61 14.76 -16.00
N LEU A 165 0.02 15.28 -17.08
CA LEU A 165 0.60 16.39 -17.84
C LEU A 165 0.30 17.75 -17.19
N MET A 166 -0.64 17.79 -16.24
CA MET A 166 -0.93 18.99 -15.44
C MET A 166 0.11 19.13 -14.33
N SER A 167 0.52 20.36 -14.07
CA SER A 167 1.32 20.68 -12.89
C SER A 167 0.43 20.70 -11.64
N ILE A 168 1.07 20.63 -10.47
CA ILE A 168 0.39 20.80 -9.18
C ILE A 168 -0.41 22.12 -9.12
N LYS A 169 0.08 23.18 -9.77
CA LYS A 169 -0.58 24.50 -9.85
C LYS A 169 -1.82 24.52 -10.74
N GLU A 170 -1.95 23.54 -11.62
CA GLU A 170 -3.05 23.42 -12.60
C GLU A 170 -4.04 22.34 -12.20
N MET A 171 -3.81 21.67 -11.06
CA MET A 171 -4.75 20.71 -10.49
C MET A 171 -6.13 21.35 -10.40
N ARG A 172 -7.19 20.56 -10.65
CA ARG A 172 -8.58 21.06 -10.63
C ARG A 172 -8.94 21.79 -9.32
N ASN A 173 -8.25 21.43 -8.24
CA ASN A 173 -8.33 22.01 -6.90
C ASN A 173 -7.08 22.82 -6.50
N ALA A 174 -6.35 23.41 -7.46
CA ALA A 174 -5.09 24.12 -7.22
C ALA A 174 -5.20 25.29 -6.24
N ALA A 175 -6.38 25.90 -6.11
CA ALA A 175 -6.64 26.94 -5.11
C ALA A 175 -6.50 26.42 -3.65
N MET A 176 -6.49 25.10 -3.45
CA MET A 176 -6.55 24.47 -2.13
C MET A 176 -5.32 23.62 -1.79
N MET A 177 -4.30 23.54 -2.66
CA MET A 177 -3.08 22.73 -2.47
C MET A 177 -1.91 23.06 -3.40
N PRO A 178 -0.61 22.87 -3.03
CA PRO A 178 0.14 23.01 -1.77
C PRO A 178 0.86 24.39 -1.72
N PRO A 179 1.51 24.77 -0.59
CA PRO A 179 2.40 25.92 -0.56
C PRO A 179 3.55 25.80 -1.58
N GLU A 180 4.11 26.94 -1.98
CA GLU A 180 5.15 27.09 -3.03
C GLU A 180 6.27 26.04 -2.96
N ALA A 181 6.56 25.52 -1.76
CA ALA A 181 7.51 24.45 -1.45
C ALA A 181 7.39 23.17 -2.32
N PHE A 182 6.19 22.82 -2.82
CA PHE A 182 5.98 21.57 -3.56
C PHE A 182 5.82 21.77 -5.08
N SER A 183 5.84 23.01 -5.56
CA SER A 183 5.50 23.36 -6.95
C SER A 183 6.34 22.68 -8.03
N GLY A 184 7.55 22.21 -7.71
CA GLY A 184 8.42 21.47 -8.62
C GLY A 184 8.22 19.95 -8.64
N ARG A 185 7.25 19.40 -7.90
CA ARG A 185 6.99 17.96 -7.87
C ARG A 185 6.03 17.53 -8.99
N PRO A 186 6.23 16.33 -9.57
CA PRO A 186 5.30 15.78 -10.54
C PRO A 186 3.96 15.45 -9.88
N LEU A 187 2.88 15.74 -10.60
CA LEU A 187 1.52 15.34 -10.24
C LEU A 187 1.17 14.03 -10.94
N PHE A 188 0.44 13.15 -10.26
CA PHE A 188 -0.07 11.92 -10.82
C PHE A 188 -1.59 11.97 -10.88
N PHE A 189 -2.18 11.33 -11.88
CA PHE A 189 -3.62 11.10 -11.92
C PHE A 189 -3.94 9.92 -11.00
N GLY A 190 -4.57 10.19 -9.86
CA GLY A 190 -4.91 9.19 -8.85
C GLY A 190 -6.28 8.52 -9.07
N GLY A 191 -7.17 9.13 -9.86
CA GLY A 191 -8.44 8.51 -10.25
C GLY A 191 -9.51 9.52 -10.71
N PRO A 192 -10.69 9.03 -11.12
CA PRO A 192 -11.73 9.85 -11.74
C PRO A 192 -12.46 10.80 -10.77
N LEU A 193 -12.48 10.50 -9.47
CA LEU A 193 -13.15 11.33 -8.47
C LEU A 193 -12.23 12.43 -7.99
N GLU A 194 -12.78 13.64 -7.81
CA GLU A 194 -11.99 14.82 -7.47
C GLU A 194 -11.55 14.84 -6.01
N GLU A 195 -10.25 14.85 -5.76
CA GLU A 195 -9.63 15.17 -4.46
C GLU A 195 -8.13 15.45 -4.64
N GLY A 196 -7.52 16.29 -3.81
CA GLY A 196 -6.06 16.40 -3.72
C GLY A 196 -5.50 15.45 -2.67
N LEU A 197 -4.71 14.45 -3.09
CA LEU A 197 -4.04 13.52 -2.17
C LEU A 197 -2.52 13.60 -2.29
N PHE A 198 -1.82 13.16 -1.24
CA PHE A 198 -0.40 12.88 -1.30
C PHE A 198 -0.03 11.64 -0.50
N LEU A 199 0.99 10.94 -0.98
CA LEU A 199 1.70 9.91 -0.22
C LEU A 199 2.99 10.50 0.35
N VAL A 200 3.35 10.09 1.56
CA VAL A 200 4.62 10.46 2.20
C VAL A 200 5.30 9.25 2.82
N ARG A 201 6.62 9.15 2.58
CA ARG A 201 7.49 8.13 3.18
C ARG A 201 8.69 8.82 3.84
N PRO A 202 8.68 9.02 5.17
CA PRO A 202 9.81 9.61 5.87
C PRO A 202 11.10 8.79 5.67
N ARG A 203 12.19 9.44 5.26
CA ARG A 203 13.52 8.83 5.23
C ARG A 203 14.06 8.60 6.65
N GLY A 204 14.91 7.57 6.80
CA GLY A 204 15.49 7.19 8.08
C GLY A 204 16.26 8.34 8.72
N GLY A 205 15.88 8.71 9.94
CA GLY A 205 16.45 9.81 10.71
C GLY A 205 15.39 10.57 11.51
N TYR A 206 14.20 10.75 10.94
CA TYR A 206 13.01 11.12 11.71
C TYR A 206 12.36 9.85 12.24
N ASP A 207 12.12 9.79 13.54
CA ASP A 207 11.48 8.66 14.21
C ASP A 207 10.14 8.38 13.51
N LYS A 208 10.06 7.28 12.76
CA LYS A 208 8.84 6.85 12.04
C LYS A 208 7.65 6.79 13.00
N ASP A 209 7.92 6.49 14.26
CA ASP A 209 6.92 6.46 15.31
C ASP A 209 6.40 7.87 15.64
N ARG A 210 7.16 8.95 15.45
CA ARG A 210 6.65 10.31 15.68
C ARG A 210 5.61 10.71 14.65
N LEU A 211 5.74 10.32 13.39
CA LEU A 211 4.71 10.62 12.39
C LEU A 211 3.45 9.80 12.67
N ALA A 212 3.60 8.50 12.93
CA ALA A 212 2.49 7.64 13.35
C ALA A 212 1.79 8.19 14.61
N ARG A 213 2.56 8.60 15.64
CA ARG A 213 2.02 9.18 16.88
C ARG A 213 1.38 10.55 16.69
N SER A 214 1.73 11.29 15.64
CA SER A 214 1.15 12.61 15.39
C SER A 214 -0.31 12.53 14.97
N GLY A 215 -0.73 11.41 14.34
CA GLY A 215 -2.08 11.24 13.80
C GLY A 215 -2.46 12.24 12.71
N VAL A 216 -1.48 12.99 12.18
CA VAL A 216 -1.71 14.04 11.18
C VAL A 216 -2.02 13.44 9.81
N PHE A 217 -1.39 12.31 9.49
CA PHE A 217 -1.59 11.55 8.25
C PHE A 217 -2.03 10.13 8.58
N GLU A 218 -2.78 9.54 7.67
CA GLU A 218 -3.32 8.20 7.82
C GLU A 218 -2.30 7.17 7.32
N GLU A 219 -1.98 6.17 8.15
CA GLU A 219 -1.02 5.13 7.77
C GLU A 219 -1.67 4.10 6.84
N VAL A 220 -1.14 3.94 5.62
CA VAL A 220 -1.61 2.92 4.66
C VAL A 220 -0.99 1.56 4.96
N MET A 221 0.31 1.56 5.23
CA MET A 221 1.11 0.41 5.62
C MET A 221 2.35 0.93 6.35
N LYS A 222 3.10 0.03 6.99
CA LYS A 222 4.26 0.39 7.82
C LYS A 222 5.21 1.37 7.12
N GLY A 223 5.25 2.60 7.62
CA GLY A 223 6.13 3.65 7.09
C GLY A 223 5.71 4.25 5.75
N LEU A 224 4.44 4.15 5.37
CA LEU A 224 3.82 4.87 4.26
C LEU A 224 2.49 5.46 4.73
N TYR A 225 2.37 6.77 4.58
CA TYR A 225 1.20 7.52 5.02
C TYR A 225 0.60 8.28 3.85
N TYR A 226 -0.69 8.57 3.93
CA TYR A 226 -1.36 9.46 3.00
C TYR A 226 -2.02 10.63 3.73
N GLY A 227 -2.10 11.76 3.04
CA GLY A 227 -2.84 12.93 3.46
C GLY A 227 -3.68 13.48 2.31
N THR A 228 -4.57 14.40 2.67
CA THR A 228 -5.51 15.06 1.77
C THR A 228 -5.19 16.55 1.69
N LYS A 229 -5.97 17.31 0.93
CA LYS A 229 -5.81 18.76 0.85
C LYS A 229 -5.84 19.45 2.23
N GLU A 230 -6.67 18.96 3.15
CA GLU A 230 -6.84 19.53 4.49
C GLU A 230 -5.56 19.43 5.33
N THR A 231 -4.75 18.38 5.12
CA THR A 231 -3.57 18.09 5.96
C THR A 231 -2.27 18.61 5.35
N ALA A 232 -2.33 19.24 4.19
CA ALA A 232 -1.14 19.69 3.48
C ALA A 232 -0.40 20.87 4.07
N GLY A 233 -1.10 21.76 4.79
CA GLY A 233 -0.44 22.78 5.60
C GLY A 233 0.50 22.14 6.61
N CYS A 234 0.11 20.98 7.17
CA CYS A 234 0.97 20.21 8.06
C CYS A 234 2.15 19.58 7.29
N ALA A 235 1.93 19.04 6.09
CA ALA A 235 3.01 18.52 5.24
C ALA A 235 4.08 19.60 4.97
N ALA A 236 3.65 20.82 4.64
CA ALA A 236 4.52 21.96 4.41
C ALA A 236 5.33 22.36 5.64
N GLU A 237 4.67 22.42 6.80
CA GLU A 237 5.34 22.69 8.07
C GLU A 237 6.37 21.61 8.42
N MET A 238 6.09 20.34 8.13
CA MET A 238 7.05 19.25 8.33
C MET A 238 8.26 19.38 7.40
N VAL A 239 8.06 19.77 6.14
CA VAL A 239 9.16 20.07 5.20
C VAL A 239 9.99 21.25 5.69
N LYS A 240 9.35 22.35 6.11
CA LYS A 240 10.02 23.54 6.64
C LYS A 240 10.86 23.24 7.87
N ARG A 241 10.44 22.28 8.70
CA ARG A 241 11.15 21.81 9.89
C ARG A 241 12.18 20.71 9.60
N ASN A 242 12.44 20.40 8.32
CA ASN A 242 13.34 19.32 7.88
C ASN A 242 13.01 17.95 8.47
N MET A 243 11.73 17.68 8.77
CA MET A 243 11.28 16.38 9.29
C MET A 243 11.10 15.36 8.15
N VAL A 244 10.77 15.84 6.97
CA VAL A 244 10.57 15.08 5.72
C VAL A 244 11.07 15.94 4.56
N GLY A 245 11.67 15.33 3.54
CA GLY A 245 12.09 16.04 2.34
C GLY A 245 10.93 16.23 1.37
N VAL A 246 11.00 17.25 0.52
CA VAL A 246 10.02 17.43 -0.59
C VAL A 246 9.99 16.20 -1.52
N GLY A 247 11.13 15.54 -1.71
CA GLY A 247 11.25 14.30 -2.49
C GLY A 247 10.62 13.07 -1.86
N ASP A 248 10.23 13.13 -0.58
CA ASP A 248 9.56 12.03 0.13
C ASP A 248 8.04 12.03 -0.12
N PHE A 249 7.53 13.07 -0.80
CA PHE A 249 6.13 13.21 -1.15
C PHE A 249 5.87 12.89 -2.62
N ARG A 250 4.73 12.24 -2.90
CA ARG A 250 4.14 12.14 -4.24
C ARG A 250 2.71 12.64 -4.20
N PHE A 251 2.33 13.48 -5.15
CA PHE A 251 1.03 14.13 -5.20
C PHE A 251 0.14 13.49 -6.26
N PHE A 252 -1.15 13.43 -5.97
CA PHE A 252 -2.17 12.81 -6.80
C PHE A 252 -3.37 13.74 -6.95
N ASP A 253 -3.87 13.85 -8.18
CA ASP A 253 -5.15 14.46 -8.50
C ASP A 253 -6.19 13.35 -8.69
N GLY A 254 -7.13 13.33 -7.76
CA GLY A 254 -8.22 12.40 -7.70
C GLY A 254 -7.92 11.04 -7.10
N TYR A 255 -8.97 10.24 -6.97
CA TYR A 255 -8.93 8.89 -6.41
C TYR A 255 -9.97 7.97 -7.05
N CYS A 256 -9.86 6.69 -6.75
CA CYS A 256 -10.82 5.65 -7.11
C CYS A 256 -11.61 5.22 -5.87
N GLY A 257 -12.93 5.25 -5.96
CA GLY A 257 -13.86 4.77 -4.95
C GLY A 257 -14.74 3.67 -5.50
N TRP A 258 -14.98 2.64 -4.69
CA TRP A 258 -15.87 1.54 -5.04
C TRP A 258 -17.07 1.53 -4.09
N GLU A 259 -18.22 1.10 -4.58
CA GLU A 259 -19.30 0.69 -3.69
C GLU A 259 -18.89 -0.55 -2.87
N THR A 260 -19.56 -0.79 -1.74
CA THR A 260 -19.17 -1.79 -0.72
C THR A 260 -18.83 -3.16 -1.28
N GLU A 261 -19.63 -3.68 -2.22
CA GLU A 261 -19.42 -5.01 -2.81
C GLU A 261 -18.82 -4.96 -4.23
N GLN A 262 -18.82 -3.79 -4.87
CA GLN A 262 -18.39 -3.65 -6.26
C GLN A 262 -16.95 -4.13 -6.48
N LEU A 263 -16.03 -3.75 -5.59
CA LEU A 263 -14.63 -4.16 -5.73
C LEU A 263 -14.48 -5.69 -5.65
N ARG A 264 -15.23 -6.34 -4.76
CA ARG A 264 -15.19 -7.80 -4.62
C ARG A 264 -15.72 -8.48 -5.88
N ASP A 265 -16.82 -7.96 -6.45
CA ASP A 265 -17.36 -8.46 -7.72
C ASP A 265 -16.37 -8.30 -8.87
N GLU A 266 -15.65 -7.17 -8.92
CA GLU A 266 -14.61 -6.93 -9.93
C GLU A 266 -13.41 -7.89 -9.78
N ILE A 267 -13.00 -8.17 -8.53
CA ILE A 267 -11.96 -9.17 -8.23
C ILE A 267 -12.43 -10.58 -8.65
N ASN A 268 -13.64 -10.97 -8.28
CA ASN A 268 -14.23 -12.27 -8.62
C ASN A 268 -14.39 -12.47 -10.13
N ALA A 269 -14.71 -11.40 -10.86
CA ALA A 269 -14.75 -11.41 -12.31
C ALA A 269 -13.35 -11.41 -12.97
N GLY A 270 -12.28 -11.27 -12.18
CA GLY A 270 -10.89 -11.35 -12.62
C GLY A 270 -10.35 -10.07 -13.25
N TYR A 271 -10.94 -8.90 -12.98
CA TYR A 271 -10.44 -7.61 -13.46
C TYR A 271 -9.19 -7.15 -12.69
N TRP A 272 -9.09 -7.56 -11.42
CA TRP A 272 -7.99 -7.18 -10.54
C TRP A 272 -7.25 -8.39 -10.02
N THR A 273 -5.92 -8.32 -10.01
CA THR A 273 -5.07 -9.22 -9.24
C THR A 273 -4.63 -8.49 -7.97
N LEU A 274 -4.90 -9.06 -6.81
CA LEU A 274 -4.55 -8.45 -5.53
C LEU A 274 -3.14 -8.87 -5.10
N ALA A 275 -2.36 -7.91 -4.61
CA ALA A 275 -1.05 -8.18 -4.06
C ALA A 275 -0.76 -7.39 -2.79
N ALA A 276 -0.27 -8.07 -1.75
CA ALA A 276 0.40 -7.38 -0.65
C ALA A 276 1.80 -7.00 -1.10
N CYS A 277 2.28 -5.83 -0.68
CA CYS A 277 3.61 -5.36 -1.04
C CYS A 277 4.29 -4.58 0.08
N SER A 278 5.61 -4.48 -0.02
CA SER A 278 6.40 -3.52 0.74
C SER A 278 6.21 -2.09 0.21
N ALA A 279 6.28 -1.10 1.10
CA ALA A 279 6.26 0.31 0.69
C ALA A 279 7.41 0.71 -0.27
N SER A 280 8.50 -0.06 -0.31
CA SER A 280 9.60 0.12 -1.27
C SER A 280 9.23 -0.26 -2.71
N VAL A 281 8.14 -1.00 -2.93
CA VAL A 281 7.61 -1.29 -4.27
C VAL A 281 7.00 -0.03 -4.90
N ILE A 282 6.30 0.78 -4.09
CA ILE A 282 5.60 2.01 -4.52
C ILE A 282 6.61 3.10 -4.94
N GLY A 283 7.76 3.15 -4.27
CA GLY A 283 8.95 3.91 -4.69
C GLY A 283 8.69 5.40 -4.94
N LEU A 284 8.40 6.19 -3.89
CA LEU A 284 8.10 7.62 -3.98
C LEU A 284 9.29 8.50 -4.43
N ASP A 285 10.49 7.97 -4.28
CA ASP A 285 11.79 8.61 -4.46
C ASP A 285 12.32 8.61 -5.89
N LYS A 286 11.70 7.84 -6.79
CA LYS A 286 12.15 7.70 -8.18
C LYS A 286 11.17 8.39 -9.11
N GLU A 287 11.68 9.12 -10.11
CA GLU A 287 10.90 9.59 -11.26
C GLU A 287 10.07 8.42 -11.81
N ALA A 288 8.83 8.72 -12.22
CA ALA A 288 7.82 7.74 -12.59
C ALA A 288 8.45 6.56 -13.35
N ARG A 289 8.44 5.38 -12.72
CA ARG A 289 8.90 4.17 -13.39
C ARG A 289 7.88 3.82 -14.44
N PHE A 290 8.18 4.13 -15.70
CA PHE A 290 7.62 3.36 -16.80
C PHE A 290 7.85 1.88 -16.46
N GLY A 291 6.78 1.10 -16.42
CA GLY A 291 6.88 -0.31 -16.06
C GLY A 291 6.41 -0.71 -14.66
N LEU A 292 5.80 0.16 -13.83
CA LEU A 292 5.36 -0.29 -12.48
C LEU A 292 4.38 -1.47 -12.55
N TRP A 293 3.51 -1.50 -13.55
CA TRP A 293 2.54 -2.58 -13.75
C TRP A 293 3.25 -3.91 -14.06
N GLU A 294 4.20 -3.88 -14.99
CA GLU A 294 5.05 -5.02 -15.35
C GLU A 294 5.92 -5.46 -14.18
N ASP A 295 6.57 -4.53 -13.49
CA ASP A 295 7.42 -4.76 -12.31
C ASP A 295 6.65 -5.50 -11.21
N VAL A 296 5.46 -5.01 -10.85
CA VAL A 296 4.66 -5.60 -9.77
C VAL A 296 4.07 -6.94 -10.23
N SER A 297 3.61 -7.04 -11.47
CA SER A 297 3.12 -8.31 -12.03
C SER A 297 4.22 -9.38 -12.01
N TRP A 298 5.46 -9.00 -12.33
CA TRP A 298 6.62 -9.88 -12.23
C TRP A 298 6.93 -10.29 -10.79
N LEU A 299 6.90 -9.34 -9.85
CA LEU A 299 7.16 -9.63 -8.43
C LEU A 299 6.13 -10.58 -7.80
N VAL A 300 4.87 -10.47 -8.20
CA VAL A 300 3.81 -11.37 -7.72
C VAL A 300 3.98 -12.80 -8.27
N GLY A 301 4.60 -12.92 -9.45
CA GLY A 301 4.86 -14.19 -10.11
C GLY A 301 3.72 -14.64 -11.03
N PRO A 302 3.95 -15.68 -11.86
CA PRO A 302 2.93 -16.20 -12.77
C PRO A 302 1.71 -16.68 -12.01
N LYS A 303 0.52 -16.35 -12.53
CA LYS A 303 -0.75 -16.86 -12.00
C LYS A 303 -0.71 -18.38 -12.07
N ALA A 304 -0.88 -19.06 -10.94
CA ALA A 304 -1.33 -20.43 -10.96
C ALA A 304 -2.73 -20.39 -11.61
N VAL A 305 -2.80 -20.71 -12.90
CA VAL A 305 -4.06 -20.92 -13.60
C VAL A 305 -4.67 -22.16 -12.96
N SER A 306 -5.66 -21.96 -12.07
CA SER A 306 -6.50 -23.05 -11.56
C SER A 306 -7.65 -23.29 -12.51
#